data_AF-A0A059LCD7-F1
#
_entry.id   AF-A0A059LCD7-F1
#
_cell.length_a   1.000
_cell.length_b   1.000
_cell.length_c   1.000
_cell.angle_alpha   90.00
_cell.angle_beta   90.00
_cell.angle_gamma   90.00
#
_symmetry.space_group_name_H-M   'P 1'
#
loop_
_entity.id
_entity.type
_entity.pdbx_description
1 polymer ?
#
loop_
_entity_poly.entity_id
_entity_poly.type
_entity_poly.pdbx_seq_one_letter_code
_entity_poly.pdbx_strand_id
1 'polypeptide(L)'
;MKDGVCFLPTTNLPTLTPHRSPPPPRPSLSITDFELVRRIGDGSYSQVLLGLLRSTGAEYALKVMEKQFLIRHNMAQRAVLERSLLSRLRHPGIVRLAGTLQDAHSLYLVLEHCPAGELYDQLRLQGPLPEATAAHYLAELVDVLGALRAQGVVHRDLKPENVLLDARGHLRLIDFGSACELARAAAPAAAPPLLGRPSLSRLSADPRLRRLLEE
;
A
#
# COMPACT_ATOMS: atom_id res chain seq x y z
N MET A 1 -2.14 -58.24 45.16
CA MET A 1 -1.23 -59.21 44.51
C MET A 1 -1.85 -59.56 43.17
N LYS A 2 -1.16 -59.20 42.08
CA LYS A 2 -1.25 -59.78 40.72
C LYS A 2 -2.56 -59.52 39.94
N ASP A 3 -2.50 -58.67 38.91
CA ASP A 3 -2.36 -59.04 37.47
C ASP A 3 -3.74 -59.45 36.90
N GLY A 4 -4.29 -58.94 35.80
CA GLY A 4 -3.81 -57.99 34.80
C GLY A 4 -4.88 -57.76 33.71
N VAL A 5 -4.56 -56.81 32.83
CA VAL A 5 -4.99 -56.66 31.43
C VAL A 5 -6.47 -56.40 31.14
N CYS A 6 -6.82 -55.11 30.99
CA CYS A 6 -7.98 -54.66 30.22
C CYS A 6 -7.70 -54.81 28.70
N PHE A 7 -8.61 -55.48 28.00
CA PHE A 7 -8.65 -55.51 26.54
C PHE A 7 -9.10 -54.14 26.00
N LEU A 8 -8.30 -53.54 25.13
CA LEU A 8 -8.70 -52.40 24.31
C LEU A 8 -9.57 -52.87 23.15
N PRO A 9 -10.73 -52.25 22.86
CA PRO A 9 -11.33 -52.33 21.54
C PRO A 9 -10.56 -51.42 20.59
N THR A 10 -10.21 -51.98 19.44
CA THR A 10 -9.48 -51.39 18.32
C THR A 10 -10.08 -50.04 17.90
N THR A 11 -9.33 -48.96 18.08
CA THR A 11 -9.66 -47.66 17.51
C THR A 11 -9.40 -47.69 16.00
N ASN A 12 -10.47 -47.56 15.21
CA ASN A 12 -10.36 -47.18 13.81
C ASN A 12 -9.80 -45.75 13.75
N LEU A 13 -8.53 -45.64 13.39
CA LEU A 13 -7.91 -44.38 13.02
C LEU A 13 -8.49 -43.94 11.66
N PRO A 14 -9.07 -42.74 11.52
CA PRO A 14 -9.37 -42.21 10.20
C PRO A 14 -8.05 -41.88 9.51
N THR A 15 -7.87 -42.46 8.33
CA THR A 15 -6.75 -42.22 7.42
C THR A 15 -6.61 -40.72 7.14
N LEU A 16 -5.54 -40.09 7.64
CA LEU A 16 -5.14 -38.75 7.22
C LEU A 16 -4.65 -38.80 5.77
N THR A 17 -5.49 -38.39 4.83
CA THR A 17 -5.03 -38.01 3.49
C THR A 17 -4.61 -36.54 3.50
N PRO A 18 -3.34 -36.19 3.25
CA PRO A 18 -2.94 -34.80 3.04
C PRO A 18 -3.07 -34.51 1.55
N HIS A 19 -4.25 -34.08 1.10
CA HIS A 19 -4.36 -33.49 -0.22
C HIS A 19 -5.42 -32.38 -0.25
N ARG A 20 -5.19 -31.35 0.56
CA ARG A 20 -5.92 -30.09 0.42
C ARG A 20 -5.28 -29.37 -0.77
N SER A 21 -5.92 -29.47 -1.94
CA SER A 21 -5.59 -28.63 -3.09
C SER A 21 -5.56 -27.16 -2.66
N PRO A 22 -4.62 -26.34 -3.18
CA PRO A 22 -4.61 -24.92 -2.87
C PRO A 22 -5.99 -24.32 -3.21
N PRO A 23 -6.52 -23.40 -2.38
CA PRO A 23 -7.78 -22.75 -2.69
C PRO A 23 -7.67 -22.12 -4.09
N PRO A 24 -8.75 -22.17 -4.90
CA PRO A 24 -8.73 -21.58 -6.22
C PRO A 24 -8.26 -20.13 -6.14
N PRO A 25 -7.45 -19.65 -7.10
CA PRO A 25 -7.02 -18.27 -7.12
C PRO A 25 -8.28 -17.38 -7.05
N ARG A 26 -8.27 -16.43 -6.11
CA ARG A 26 -9.34 -15.44 -6.06
C ARG A 26 -9.40 -14.76 -7.43
N PRO A 27 -10.59 -14.62 -8.05
CA PRO A 27 -10.69 -13.92 -9.33
C PRO A 27 -10.04 -12.54 -9.17
N SER A 28 -9.11 -12.23 -10.07
CA SER A 28 -8.46 -10.93 -10.09
C SER A 28 -9.51 -9.89 -10.39
N LEU A 29 -9.75 -8.97 -9.43
CA LEU A 29 -10.64 -7.84 -9.65
C LEU A 29 -10.16 -7.02 -10.84
N SER A 30 -11.11 -6.39 -11.50
CA SER A 30 -10.94 -5.49 -12.64
C SER A 30 -11.65 -4.17 -12.36
N ILE A 31 -11.38 -3.14 -13.16
CA ILE A 31 -12.03 -1.83 -12.97
C ILE A 31 -13.56 -1.92 -13.17
N THR A 32 -14.05 -2.86 -13.96
CA THR A 32 -15.50 -3.04 -14.22
C THR A 32 -16.25 -3.59 -13.01
N ASP A 33 -15.55 -4.20 -12.05
CA ASP A 33 -16.12 -4.65 -10.78
C ASP A 33 -16.45 -3.47 -9.84
N PHE A 34 -16.03 -2.26 -10.19
CA PHE A 34 -16.31 -1.05 -9.44
C PHE A 34 -17.35 -0.18 -10.15
N GLU A 35 -18.22 0.44 -9.36
CA GLU A 35 -19.02 1.58 -9.77
C GLU A 35 -18.26 2.85 -9.39
N LEU A 36 -17.87 3.64 -10.40
CA LEU A 36 -17.17 4.92 -10.18
C LEU A 36 -18.20 5.99 -9.82
N VAL A 37 -18.08 6.54 -8.61
CA VAL A 37 -19.08 7.47 -8.06
C VAL A 37 -18.71 8.92 -8.37
N ARG A 38 -17.57 9.39 -7.87
CA ARG A 38 -17.12 10.78 -8.04
C ARG A 38 -15.62 10.91 -7.85
N ARG A 39 -15.03 12.00 -8.35
CA ARG A 39 -13.66 12.41 -8.01
C ARG A 39 -13.62 12.93 -6.57
N ILE A 40 -12.60 12.53 -5.83
CA ILE A 40 -12.39 12.89 -4.43
C ILE A 40 -11.03 13.52 -4.14
N GLY A 41 -10.10 13.45 -5.08
CA GLY A 41 -8.79 14.05 -4.90
C GLY A 41 -7.94 14.04 -6.17
N ASP A 42 -6.87 14.83 -6.12
CA ASP A 42 -5.96 15.04 -7.23
C ASP A 42 -4.51 14.97 -6.79
N GLY A 43 -3.74 14.15 -7.50
CA GLY A 43 -2.30 14.04 -7.34
C GLY A 43 -1.58 14.65 -8.54
N SER A 44 -0.28 14.88 -8.37
CA SER A 44 0.57 15.43 -9.44
C SER A 44 0.63 14.58 -10.73
N TYR A 45 0.33 13.29 -10.64
CA TYR A 45 0.33 12.34 -11.76
C TYR A 45 -0.82 11.32 -11.69
N SER A 46 -1.86 11.63 -10.90
CA SER A 46 -2.97 10.72 -10.64
C SER A 46 -4.25 11.48 -10.34
N GLN A 47 -5.40 10.86 -10.57
CA GLN A 47 -6.67 11.28 -9.98
C GLN A 47 -7.16 10.23 -9.01
N VAL A 48 -7.92 10.63 -7.99
CA VAL A 48 -8.53 9.71 -7.03
C VAL A 48 -10.05 9.74 -7.18
N LEU A 49 -10.63 8.58 -7.44
CA LEU A 49 -12.08 8.40 -7.58
C LEU A 49 -12.62 7.59 -6.39
N LEU A 50 -13.75 8.00 -5.82
CA LEU A 50 -14.55 7.12 -4.97
C LEU A 50 -15.20 6.07 -5.85
N GLY A 51 -15.02 4.79 -5.49
CA GLY A 51 -15.63 3.66 -6.17
C GLY A 51 -16.31 2.69 -5.19
N LEU A 52 -17.41 2.10 -5.60
CA LEU A 52 -18.10 1.03 -4.86
C LEU A 52 -17.80 -0.31 -5.51
N LEU A 53 -17.31 -1.27 -4.72
CA LEU A 53 -17.16 -2.65 -5.19
C LEU A 53 -18.55 -3.28 -5.35
N ARG A 54 -18.97 -3.56 -6.59
CA ARG A 54 -20.34 -3.98 -6.91
C ARG A 54 -20.82 -5.20 -6.14
N SER A 55 -19.93 -6.16 -5.86
CA SER A 55 -20.28 -7.40 -5.16
C SER A 55 -20.59 -7.22 -3.68
N THR A 56 -20.14 -6.12 -3.06
CA THR A 56 -20.25 -5.92 -1.60
C THR A 56 -20.82 -4.56 -1.20
N GLY A 57 -20.86 -3.60 -2.12
CA GLY A 57 -21.17 -2.20 -1.83
C GLY A 57 -20.08 -1.47 -1.05
N ALA A 58 -18.91 -2.10 -0.82
CA ALA A 58 -17.84 -1.48 -0.05
C ALA A 58 -17.18 -0.31 -0.81
N GLU A 59 -16.94 0.78 -0.10
CA GLU A 59 -16.28 1.99 -0.62
C GLU A 59 -14.76 1.85 -0.66
N TYR A 60 -14.17 2.33 -1.76
CA TYR A 60 -12.73 2.40 -1.97
C TYR A 60 -12.34 3.72 -2.64
N ALA A 61 -11.12 4.17 -2.36
CA ALA A 61 -10.47 5.23 -3.11
C ALA A 61 -9.60 4.60 -4.22
N LEU A 62 -9.96 4.85 -5.47
CA LEU A 62 -9.28 4.36 -6.66
C LEU A 62 -8.31 5.43 -7.16
N LYS A 63 -7.02 5.27 -6.87
CA LYS A 63 -5.96 6.13 -7.42
C LYS A 63 -5.62 5.66 -8.83
N VAL A 64 -6.02 6.46 -9.82
CA VAL A 64 -5.85 6.18 -11.26
C VAL A 64 -4.64 6.93 -11.78
N MET A 65 -3.71 6.22 -12.43
CA MET A 65 -2.51 6.78 -13.04
C MET A 65 -2.41 6.36 -14.50
N GLU A 66 -2.45 7.31 -15.43
CA GLU A 66 -2.34 7.04 -16.87
C GLU A 66 -0.90 6.62 -17.23
N LYS A 67 -0.74 5.44 -17.84
CA LYS A 67 0.57 4.87 -18.19
C LYS A 67 1.37 5.80 -19.11
N GLN A 68 0.73 6.40 -20.11
CA GLN A 68 1.41 7.33 -21.02
C GLN A 68 1.85 8.62 -20.31
N PHE A 69 1.05 9.14 -19.37
CA PHE A 69 1.44 10.29 -18.55
C PHE A 69 2.65 9.96 -17.68
N LEU A 70 2.64 8.80 -17.01
CA LEU A 70 3.76 8.35 -16.18
C LEU A 70 5.07 8.26 -16.95
N ILE A 71 5.03 7.74 -18.18
CA ILE A 71 6.20 7.63 -19.06
C ILE A 71 6.67 9.02 -19.50
N ARG A 72 5.75 9.84 -20.05
CA ARG A 72 6.07 11.18 -20.58
C ARG A 72 6.68 12.11 -19.54
N HIS A 73 6.22 12.03 -18.30
CA HIS A 73 6.65 12.91 -17.21
C HIS A 73 7.66 12.28 -16.26
N ASN A 74 8.23 11.11 -16.61
CA ASN A 74 9.21 10.39 -15.79
C ASN A 74 8.72 10.11 -14.34
N MET A 75 7.43 9.81 -14.19
CA MET A 75 6.77 9.53 -12.90
C MET A 75 6.60 8.03 -12.64
N ALA A 76 6.91 7.17 -13.61
CA ALA A 76 6.68 5.73 -13.49
C ALA A 76 7.42 5.08 -12.28
N GLN A 77 8.62 5.56 -11.93
CA GLN A 77 9.33 5.08 -10.73
C GLN A 77 8.59 5.42 -9.43
N ARG A 78 7.91 6.58 -9.35
CA ARG A 78 7.11 6.97 -8.19
C ARG A 78 5.92 6.03 -8.00
N ALA A 79 5.22 5.71 -9.09
CA ALA A 79 4.11 4.75 -9.06
C ALA A 79 4.57 3.34 -8.65
N VAL A 80 5.71 2.86 -9.17
CA VAL A 80 6.29 1.56 -8.76
C VAL A 80 6.64 1.56 -7.28
N LEU A 81 7.29 2.62 -6.80
CA LEU A 81 7.71 2.73 -5.40
C LEU A 81 6.50 2.76 -4.47
N GLU A 82 5.51 3.59 -4.78
CA GLU A 82 4.28 3.71 -3.99
C GLU A 82 3.57 2.37 -3.88
N ARG A 83 3.32 1.69 -5.00
CA ARG A 83 2.74 0.34 -5.02
C ARG A 83 3.55 -0.64 -4.18
N SER A 84 4.87 -0.65 -4.36
CA SER A 84 5.79 -1.56 -3.66
C SER A 84 5.72 -1.36 -2.15
N LEU A 85 5.80 -0.11 -1.68
CA LEU A 85 5.75 0.21 -0.25
C LEU A 85 4.38 -0.12 0.35
N LEU A 86 3.29 0.32 -0.27
CA LEU A 86 1.94 0.04 0.22
C LEU A 86 1.61 -1.47 0.24
N SER A 87 2.19 -2.25 -0.67
CA SER A 87 2.00 -3.71 -0.69
C SER A 87 2.57 -4.42 0.54
N ARG A 88 3.58 -3.85 1.22
CA ARG A 88 4.30 -4.47 2.35
C ARG A 88 4.16 -3.74 3.68
N LEU A 89 3.93 -2.43 3.68
CA LEU A 89 3.74 -1.66 4.91
C LEU A 89 2.38 -1.99 5.53
N ARG A 90 2.39 -2.27 6.84
CA ARG A 90 1.19 -2.59 7.63
C ARG A 90 1.25 -1.81 8.93
N HIS A 91 0.39 -0.81 9.06
CA HIS A 91 0.25 0.01 10.25
C HIS A 91 -1.15 0.64 10.24
N PRO A 92 -1.85 0.76 11.39
CA PRO A 92 -3.17 1.39 11.42
C PRO A 92 -3.17 2.84 10.91
N GLY A 93 -2.09 3.58 11.11
CA GLY A 93 -1.94 4.95 10.60
C GLY A 93 -1.42 5.07 9.15
N ILE A 94 -1.32 3.98 8.38
CA ILE A 94 -0.94 4.02 6.95
C ILE A 94 -2.12 3.54 6.12
N VAL A 95 -2.42 4.23 5.02
CA VAL A 95 -3.51 3.82 4.12
C VAL A 95 -3.32 2.40 3.62
N ARG A 96 -4.37 1.60 3.71
CA ARG A 96 -4.35 0.20 3.28
C ARG A 96 -4.56 0.09 1.77
N LEU A 97 -3.62 -0.57 1.09
CA LEU A 97 -3.80 -1.08 -0.26
C LEU A 97 -4.59 -2.38 -0.24
N ALA A 98 -5.83 -2.34 -0.73
CA ALA A 98 -6.70 -3.50 -0.87
C ALA A 98 -6.35 -4.36 -2.10
N GLY A 99 -5.83 -3.74 -3.15
CA GLY A 99 -5.44 -4.42 -4.37
C GLY A 99 -4.90 -3.46 -5.43
N THR A 100 -4.42 -4.03 -6.53
CA THR A 100 -3.95 -3.29 -7.69
C THR A 100 -4.62 -3.83 -8.93
N LEU A 101 -5.04 -2.94 -9.83
CA LEU A 101 -5.65 -3.27 -11.11
C LEU A 101 -4.87 -2.56 -12.22
N GLN A 102 -5.02 -3.03 -13.44
CA GLN A 102 -4.54 -2.31 -14.62
C GLN A 102 -5.41 -2.63 -15.82
N ASP A 103 -5.42 -1.71 -16.78
CA ASP A 103 -5.93 -1.93 -18.12
C ASP A 103 -4.90 -1.44 -19.15
N ALA A 104 -5.30 -1.36 -20.42
CA ALA A 104 -4.41 -0.92 -21.51
C ALA A 104 -3.88 0.51 -21.33
N HIS A 105 -4.54 1.36 -20.54
CA HIS A 105 -4.25 2.79 -20.44
C HIS A 105 -3.79 3.23 -19.06
N SER A 106 -4.22 2.56 -17.99
CA SER A 106 -4.11 3.05 -16.63
C SER A 106 -3.71 1.97 -15.63
N LEU A 107 -3.08 2.43 -14.55
CA LEU A 107 -2.83 1.70 -13.32
C LEU A 107 -3.78 2.17 -12.24
N TYR A 108 -4.24 1.23 -11.40
CA TYR A 108 -5.17 1.50 -10.32
C TYR A 108 -4.61 0.97 -9.00
N LEU A 109 -4.49 1.84 -8.00
CA LEU A 109 -4.34 1.42 -6.61
C LEU A 109 -5.72 1.49 -5.95
N VAL A 110 -6.20 0.34 -5.46
CA VAL A 110 -7.45 0.25 -4.70
C VAL A 110 -7.12 0.46 -3.23
N LEU A 111 -7.41 1.65 -2.72
CA LEU A 111 -7.09 2.07 -1.36
C LEU A 111 -8.34 2.09 -0.49
N GLU A 112 -8.19 1.91 0.82
CA GLU A 112 -9.31 2.18 1.73
C GLU A 112 -9.81 3.62 1.60
N HIS A 113 -11.12 3.81 1.67
CA HIS A 113 -11.72 5.14 1.63
C HIS A 113 -11.68 5.80 3.02
N CYS A 114 -11.21 7.05 3.08
CA CYS A 114 -11.16 7.87 4.29
C CYS A 114 -12.17 9.02 4.17
N PRO A 115 -13.39 8.88 4.71
CA PRO A 115 -14.49 9.78 4.41
C PRO A 115 -14.36 11.17 5.05
N ALA A 116 -13.53 11.33 6.08
CA ALA A 116 -13.30 12.63 6.72
C ALA A 116 -12.29 13.51 5.97
N GLY A 117 -11.74 13.01 4.85
CA GLY A 117 -10.93 13.79 3.92
C GLY A 117 -9.53 14.13 4.45
N GLU A 118 -8.93 15.15 3.85
CA GLU A 118 -7.58 15.62 4.19
C GLU A 118 -7.59 16.44 5.50
N LEU A 119 -6.55 16.25 6.31
CA LEU A 119 -6.30 17.09 7.47
C LEU A 119 -6.07 18.55 7.07
N TYR A 120 -5.50 18.79 5.88
CA TYR A 120 -5.35 20.13 5.33
C TYR A 120 -6.68 20.88 5.21
N ASP A 121 -7.70 20.24 4.62
CA ASP A 121 -9.02 20.86 4.45
C ASP A 121 -9.69 21.12 5.81
N GLN A 122 -9.53 20.20 6.76
CA GLN A 122 -10.02 20.39 8.13
C GLN A 122 -9.40 21.64 8.77
N LEU A 123 -8.06 21.80 8.66
CA LEU A 123 -7.34 22.98 9.17
C LEU A 123 -7.78 24.27 8.48
N ARG A 124 -8.03 24.23 7.17
CA ARG A 124 -8.49 25.41 6.43
C ARG A 124 -9.91 25.82 6.79
N LEU A 125 -10.81 24.86 6.99
CA LEU A 125 -12.23 25.10 7.26
C LEU A 125 -12.49 25.46 8.73
N GLN A 126 -11.81 24.78 9.67
CA GLN A 126 -12.07 24.90 11.10
C GLN A 126 -11.06 25.82 11.82
N GLY A 127 -9.94 26.14 11.17
CA GLY A 127 -8.84 26.88 11.77
C GLY A 127 -7.88 26.00 12.57
N PRO A 128 -7.07 26.59 13.46
CA PRO A 128 -6.10 25.87 14.27
C PRO A 128 -6.75 24.79 15.13
N LEU A 129 -6.11 23.62 15.23
CA LEU A 129 -6.58 22.56 16.10
C LEU A 129 -6.39 22.94 17.58
N PRO A 130 -7.32 22.53 18.46
CA PRO A 130 -7.06 22.52 19.89
C PRO A 130 -5.80 21.72 20.22
N GLU A 131 -5.05 22.15 21.23
CA GLU A 131 -3.78 21.54 21.63
C GLU A 131 -3.89 20.02 21.88
N ALA A 132 -4.96 19.59 22.56
CA ALA A 132 -5.21 18.18 22.81
C ALA A 132 -5.39 17.35 21.53
N THR A 133 -6.10 17.89 20.53
CA THR A 133 -6.30 17.23 19.24
C THR A 133 -5.00 17.19 18.43
N ALA A 134 -4.25 18.30 18.42
CA ALA A 134 -2.95 18.36 17.77
C ALA A 134 -1.96 17.35 18.39
N ALA A 135 -1.93 17.23 19.72
CA ALA A 135 -1.12 16.25 20.43
C ALA A 135 -1.51 14.81 20.07
N HIS A 136 -2.80 14.53 19.93
CA HIS A 136 -3.29 13.21 19.51
C HIS A 136 -2.81 12.84 18.10
N TYR A 137 -3.02 13.71 17.12
CA TYR A 137 -2.55 13.47 15.75
C TYR A 137 -1.03 13.38 15.65
N LEU A 138 -0.30 14.19 16.43
CA LEU A 138 1.15 14.10 16.48
C LEU A 138 1.62 12.76 17.06
N ALA A 139 0.97 12.25 18.10
CA ALA A 139 1.29 10.95 18.68
C ALA A 139 1.08 9.81 17.67
N GLU A 140 -0.05 9.79 16.97
CA GLU A 140 -0.32 8.81 15.90
C GLU A 140 0.70 8.93 14.75
N LEU A 141 1.07 10.16 14.37
CA LEU A 141 2.03 10.38 13.29
C LEU A 141 3.41 9.88 13.69
N VAL A 142 3.85 10.14 14.93
CA VAL A 142 5.12 9.63 15.46
C VAL A 142 5.13 8.10 15.48
N ASP A 143 4.03 7.46 15.85
CA ASP A 143 3.90 6.00 15.82
C ASP A 143 4.07 5.43 14.39
N VAL A 144 3.38 6.04 13.41
CA VAL A 144 3.55 5.71 11.98
C VAL A 144 5.01 5.87 11.54
N LEU A 145 5.65 6.98 11.90
CA LEU A 145 7.05 7.24 11.53
C LEU A 145 8.01 6.24 12.18
N GLY A 146 7.71 5.80 13.41
CA GLY A 146 8.41 4.70 14.06
C GLY A 146 8.33 3.41 13.26
N ALA A 147 7.14 3.05 12.78
CA ALA A 147 6.92 1.87 11.95
C ALA A 147 7.64 1.97 10.59
N LEU A 148 7.61 3.13 9.93
CA LEU A 148 8.35 3.36 8.67
C LEU A 148 9.86 3.22 8.90
N ARG A 149 10.38 3.84 9.95
CA ARG A 149 11.80 3.77 10.32
C ARG A 149 12.24 2.33 10.57
N ALA A 150 11.45 1.53 11.28
CA ALA A 150 11.75 0.12 11.53
C ALA A 150 11.84 -0.70 10.23
N GLN A 151 11.14 -0.27 9.18
CA GLN A 151 11.17 -0.86 7.83
C GLN A 151 12.22 -0.23 6.91
N GLY A 152 13.05 0.69 7.42
CA GLY A 152 14.05 1.42 6.63
C GLY A 152 13.42 2.38 5.62
N VAL A 153 12.22 2.89 5.87
CA VAL A 153 11.49 3.79 4.95
C VAL A 153 11.47 5.21 5.51
N VAL A 154 11.73 6.19 4.66
CA VAL A 154 11.56 7.62 4.96
C VAL A 154 10.51 8.19 3.99
N HIS A 155 9.45 8.79 4.50
CA HIS A 155 8.33 9.31 3.68
C HIS A 155 8.72 10.49 2.77
N ARG A 156 9.54 11.41 3.30
CA ARG A 156 10.06 12.64 2.65
C ARG A 156 9.05 13.71 2.21
N ASP A 157 7.75 13.43 2.18
CA ASP A 157 6.72 14.43 1.85
C ASP A 157 5.63 14.48 2.93
N LEU A 158 6.01 14.82 4.17
CA LEU A 158 5.04 14.97 5.27
C LEU A 158 4.46 16.37 5.25
N LYS A 159 3.14 16.44 5.07
CA LYS A 159 2.33 17.66 5.04
C LYS A 159 0.86 17.31 5.28
N PRO A 160 0.02 18.24 5.74
CA PRO A 160 -1.39 17.96 6.05
C PRO A 160 -2.21 17.37 4.89
N GLU A 161 -1.84 17.66 3.64
CA GLU A 161 -2.47 17.13 2.42
C GLU A 161 -2.23 15.62 2.26
N ASN A 162 -1.11 15.11 2.80
CA ASN A 162 -0.77 13.68 2.76
C ASN A 162 -1.27 12.93 4.01
N VAL A 163 -2.13 13.55 4.81
CA VAL A 163 -2.75 12.92 5.99
C VAL A 163 -4.26 12.96 5.82
N LEU A 164 -4.87 11.79 5.65
CA LEU A 164 -6.34 11.64 5.66
C LEU A 164 -6.84 11.29 7.05
N LEU A 165 -8.12 11.53 7.29
CA LEU A 165 -8.83 11.08 8.49
C LEU A 165 -9.87 10.02 8.10
N ASP A 166 -9.87 8.90 8.83
CA ASP A 166 -10.89 7.87 8.67
C ASP A 166 -12.23 8.30 9.30
N ALA A 167 -13.26 7.45 9.19
CA ALA A 167 -14.59 7.73 9.73
C ALA A 167 -14.64 7.94 11.26
N ARG A 168 -13.59 7.52 11.98
CA ARG A 168 -13.46 7.65 13.43
C ARG A 168 -12.53 8.81 13.82
N GLY A 169 -11.97 9.52 12.85
CA GLY A 169 -11.03 10.62 13.07
C GLY A 169 -9.58 10.18 13.33
N HIS A 170 -9.23 8.91 13.05
CA HIS A 170 -7.84 8.46 13.13
C HIS A 170 -7.12 8.73 11.82
N LEU A 171 -5.82 9.04 11.91
CA LEU A 171 -5.08 9.39 10.71
C LEU A 171 -4.78 8.19 9.80
N ARG A 172 -4.60 8.51 8.52
CA ARG A 172 -4.06 7.63 7.49
C ARG A 172 -3.05 8.42 6.66
N LEU A 173 -1.78 8.05 6.77
CA LEU A 173 -0.72 8.58 5.93
C LEU A 173 -0.85 8.01 4.51
N ILE A 174 -0.81 8.91 3.51
CA ILE A 174 -0.92 8.60 2.08
C ILE A 174 0.30 9.12 1.30
N ASP A 175 0.37 8.79 0.01
CA ASP A 175 1.36 9.24 -0.98
C ASP A 175 2.83 8.87 -0.69
N PHE A 176 3.15 7.60 -0.93
CA PHE A 176 4.52 7.08 -0.81
C PHE A 176 5.35 7.25 -2.09
N GLY A 177 4.87 8.00 -3.10
CA GLY A 177 5.55 8.18 -4.38
C GLY A 177 6.90 8.92 -4.26
N SER A 178 7.07 9.70 -3.19
CA SER A 178 8.29 10.44 -2.86
C SER A 178 9.15 9.76 -1.80
N ALA A 179 8.77 8.59 -1.30
CA ALA A 179 9.49 7.92 -0.22
C ALA A 179 10.91 7.50 -0.64
N CYS A 180 11.72 7.07 0.32
CA CYS A 180 13.04 6.50 0.10
C CYS A 180 13.21 5.27 1.00
N GLU A 181 13.71 4.19 0.41
CA GLU A 181 14.19 3.03 1.15
C GLU A 181 15.67 3.25 1.48
N LEU A 182 15.98 3.35 2.77
CA LEU A 182 17.35 3.36 3.26
C LEU A 182 17.92 1.96 3.01
N ALA A 183 19.01 1.88 2.25
CA ALA A 183 19.79 0.65 2.20
C ALA A 183 20.10 0.26 3.65
N ARG A 184 19.69 -0.94 4.08
CA ARG A 184 20.26 -1.52 5.30
C ARG A 184 21.76 -1.43 5.08
N ALA A 185 22.47 -0.75 5.98
CA ALA A 185 23.92 -0.77 5.96
C ALA A 185 24.31 -2.25 5.87
N ALA A 186 24.77 -2.67 4.69
CA ALA A 186 25.55 -3.88 4.62
C ALA A 186 26.68 -3.65 5.62
N ALA A 187 26.92 -4.62 6.51
CA ALA A 187 28.17 -4.64 7.26
C ALA A 187 29.30 -4.28 6.28
N PRO A 188 30.24 -3.40 6.65
CA PRO A 188 31.06 -2.66 5.70
C PRO A 188 31.78 -3.63 4.77
N ALA A 189 31.23 -3.80 3.57
CA ALA A 189 31.89 -4.53 2.51
C ALA A 189 32.97 -3.59 1.99
N ALA A 190 34.22 -4.06 2.04
CA ALA A 190 35.40 -3.34 1.58
C ALA A 190 35.14 -2.68 0.22
N ALA A 191 35.55 -1.42 0.10
CA ALA A 191 35.31 -0.58 -1.06
C ALA A 191 35.77 -1.25 -2.38
N PRO A 192 34.92 -1.30 -3.42
CA PRO A 192 35.38 -1.65 -4.76
C PRO A 192 36.09 -0.44 -5.41
N PRO A 193 37.07 -0.67 -6.31
CA PRO A 193 37.84 0.41 -6.91
C PRO A 193 37.00 1.20 -7.91
N LEU A 194 37.34 2.48 -7.98
CA LEU A 194 36.76 3.52 -8.83
C LEU A 194 36.73 3.09 -10.31
N LEU A 195 35.54 2.95 -10.90
CA LEU A 195 35.37 2.91 -12.36
C LEU A 195 34.05 3.57 -12.80
N GLY A 196 34.19 4.63 -13.60
CA GLY A 196 33.22 5.05 -14.64
C GLY A 196 31.87 5.62 -14.20
N ARG A 197 31.65 6.92 -14.46
CA ARG A 197 30.31 7.54 -14.44
C ARG A 197 29.33 6.76 -15.33
N PRO A 198 28.09 6.46 -14.89
CA PRO A 198 27.09 5.93 -15.79
C PRO A 198 26.44 7.06 -16.60
N SER A 199 26.46 6.89 -17.93
CA SER A 199 25.78 7.71 -18.92
C SER A 199 24.25 7.50 -18.91
N LEU A 200 23.52 8.53 -19.36
CA LEU A 200 22.06 8.66 -19.41
C LEU A 200 21.37 7.72 -20.44
N SER A 201 21.31 6.42 -20.18
CA SER A 201 20.49 5.49 -20.99
C SER A 201 19.93 4.29 -20.20
N ARG A 202 19.39 4.51 -19.00
CA ARG A 202 18.79 3.44 -18.16
C ARG A 202 17.37 3.72 -17.65
N LEU A 203 16.51 4.29 -18.50
CA LEU A 203 15.06 4.29 -18.24
C LEU A 203 14.30 3.15 -18.97
N SER A 204 15.02 2.25 -19.68
CA SER A 204 14.41 1.17 -20.49
C SER A 204 14.65 -0.27 -19.96
N ALA A 205 15.42 -0.44 -18.88
CA ALA A 205 15.92 -1.75 -18.45
C ALA A 205 15.43 -2.25 -17.08
N ASP A 206 14.53 -1.54 -16.39
CA ASP A 206 13.96 -2.05 -15.13
C ASP A 206 12.79 -3.02 -15.44
N PRO A 207 12.94 -4.34 -15.21
CA PRO A 207 11.89 -5.31 -15.47
C PRO A 207 10.64 -5.08 -14.61
N ARG A 208 10.75 -4.41 -13.45
CA ARG A 208 9.61 -4.03 -12.62
C ARG A 208 8.78 -2.91 -13.26
N LEU A 209 9.46 -1.99 -13.94
CA LEU A 209 8.85 -0.87 -14.64
C LEU A 209 8.15 -1.37 -15.91
N ARG A 210 8.81 -2.24 -16.68
CA ARG A 210 8.22 -2.87 -17.87
C ARG A 210 6.98 -3.67 -17.53
N ARG A 211 7.05 -4.56 -16.54
CA ARG A 211 5.89 -5.38 -16.13
C ARG A 211 4.70 -4.55 -15.66
N LEU A 212 4.94 -3.39 -15.05
CA LEU A 212 3.88 -2.49 -14.63
C LEU A 212 3.26 -1.72 -15.81
N LEU A 213 3.99 -1.49 -16.90
CA LEU A 213 3.52 -0.67 -18.02
C LEU A 213 3.01 -1.52 -19.21
N GLU A 214 3.50 -2.75 -19.36
CA GLU A 214 3.31 -3.60 -20.56
C GLU A 214 2.23 -4.70 -20.43
N GLU A 215 1.66 -4.94 -19.24
CA GLU A 215 0.52 -5.84 -18.99
C GLU A 215 -0.81 -5.06 -18.89
#